data_AF-A0A1Q3E9V3-F1
#
_entry.id   AF-A0A1Q3E9V3-F1
#
_cell.length_a   1.000
_cell.length_b   1.000
_cell.length_c   1.000
_cell.angle_alpha   90.00
_cell.angle_beta   90.00
_cell.angle_gamma   90.00
#
_symmetry.space_group_name_H-M   'P 1'
#
loop_
_entity.id
_entity.type
_entity.pdbx_description
1 polymer ?
#
loop_
_entity_poly.entity_id
_entity_poly.type
_entity_poly.pdbx_seq_one_letter_code
_entity_poly.pdbx_strand_id
1 'polypeptide(L)'
;MMRFLTVACLSIATLVQAQNQTIQVQVGGTENESGGIFQFNPSSFNATNGSVITFEFSGNPGNHSITQSALSNPCQPLSGGFDSGWVLIPTGGVSPSPLWNLTVTDDSHPIYFFCKQLIPSPHCAAGMVGTINAPSSGTGSLNDFLNNAKQTTDSGQGIGALVGQGASASADPGPLPSGVTLFGTPGATAVSAASSSTGAAASTSATTSGNAASQMKFDPKIFVLLAASVETSPTVRYWFMKITALLGYHSPKQRAGLRTFLLYERICAVTPDAERNFWQNECDLPPTFQSWFIITNLHFWMLTVRLRALPEPHGRFYVQFLLDHFFLDIEDRIRAILQPSIPPRDPYTFFTSFYINPNIPKDGKLKRGSRAPERLVTRQMKIFKEQWMGMGMWFDYGLVTNDMELASAVWRNLLGARGSQGIAYPDSNPPKFRRGVNLVGGAVENPEKIDLEKEQSRDDGSGVHDYPPDEIDKYVRYPELMLDIVTYMRREILRLEKISDEEIMEGGLEALKFGRIRPNVPKSQ
;
A
#
# COMPACT_ATOMS: atom_id res chain seq x y z
N MET A 1 -37.23 74.67 -31.23
CA MET A 1 -38.42 74.02 -30.62
C MET A 1 -38.19 72.51 -30.68
N MET A 2 -38.30 71.80 -29.54
CA MET A 2 -38.18 70.34 -29.32
C MET A 2 -36.91 69.62 -29.82
N ARG A 3 -36.00 69.18 -28.93
CA ARG A 3 -35.99 67.90 -28.17
C ARG A 3 -35.92 66.65 -29.05
N PHE A 4 -34.74 66.00 -29.06
CA PHE A 4 -34.63 64.55 -28.88
C PHE A 4 -33.36 64.25 -28.08
N LEU A 5 -33.56 63.69 -26.88
CA LEU A 5 -32.51 63.10 -26.05
C LEU A 5 -32.09 61.77 -26.68
N THR A 6 -30.81 61.62 -27.01
CA THR A 6 -30.19 60.30 -27.21
C THR A 6 -29.31 59.99 -25.99
N VAL A 7 -29.79 59.07 -25.18
CA VAL A 7 -29.03 58.45 -24.09
C VAL A 7 -28.01 57.50 -24.73
N ALA A 8 -26.74 57.89 -24.75
CA ALA A 8 -25.64 56.98 -25.06
C ALA A 8 -25.13 56.38 -23.75
N CYS A 9 -25.62 55.20 -23.38
CA CYS A 9 -24.97 54.37 -22.38
C CYS A 9 -23.62 53.90 -22.93
N LEU A 10 -22.52 54.58 -22.56
CA LEU A 10 -21.19 53.98 -22.63
C LEU A 10 -21.08 52.96 -21.50
N SER A 11 -21.50 51.73 -21.78
CA SER A 11 -21.00 50.56 -21.05
C SER A 11 -19.53 50.39 -21.41
N ILE A 12 -18.64 50.95 -20.59
CA ILE A 12 -17.24 50.56 -20.57
C ILE A 12 -17.24 49.13 -20.02
N ALA A 13 -17.33 48.15 -20.93
CA ALA A 13 -16.90 46.80 -20.64
C ALA A 13 -15.39 46.88 -20.44
N THR A 14 -14.96 47.05 -19.19
CA THR A 14 -13.59 46.70 -18.82
C THR A 14 -13.47 45.21 -19.09
N LEU A 15 -12.91 44.88 -20.26
CA LEU A 15 -12.25 43.62 -20.49
C LEU A 15 -11.14 43.55 -19.44
N VAL A 16 -11.46 43.00 -18.27
CA VAL A 16 -10.46 42.41 -17.39
C VAL A 16 -9.90 41.26 -18.21
N GLN A 17 -8.83 41.54 -18.97
CA GLN A 17 -7.91 40.49 -19.33
C GLN A 17 -7.45 39.94 -17.99
N ALA A 18 -7.94 38.75 -17.62
CA ALA A 18 -7.30 37.94 -16.61
C ALA A 18 -5.89 37.66 -17.16
N GLN A 19 -4.95 38.54 -16.84
CA GLN A 19 -3.55 38.22 -16.97
C GLN A 19 -3.34 37.06 -16.02
N ASN A 20 -3.17 35.86 -16.57
CA ASN A 20 -2.79 34.69 -15.80
C ASN A 20 -1.45 35.01 -15.12
N GLN A 21 -1.51 35.47 -13.87
CA GLN A 21 -0.30 35.73 -13.09
C GLN A 21 0.40 34.39 -12.92
N THR A 22 1.62 34.29 -13.47
CA THR A 22 2.47 33.12 -13.26
C THR A 22 3.39 33.43 -12.10
N ILE A 23 3.24 32.69 -11.00
CA ILE A 23 4.09 32.82 -9.81
C ILE A 23 5.05 31.63 -9.80
N GLN A 24 6.35 31.90 -9.81
CA GLN A 24 7.38 30.87 -9.73
C GLN A 24 7.72 30.62 -8.26
N VAL A 25 7.77 29.35 -7.86
CA VAL A 25 8.11 28.90 -6.52
C VAL A 25 9.20 27.85 -6.62
N GLN A 26 10.38 28.16 -6.12
CA GLN A 26 11.45 27.19 -5.99
C GLN A 26 11.09 26.16 -4.91
N VAL A 27 11.32 24.88 -5.22
CA VAL A 27 11.07 23.74 -4.34
C VAL A 27 12.39 23.19 -3.83
N GLY A 28 12.58 23.27 -2.50
CA GLY A 28 13.87 23.06 -1.85
C GLY A 28 14.67 24.35 -1.90
N GLY A 29 15.20 24.78 -0.75
CA GLY A 29 16.09 25.95 -0.71
C GLY A 29 17.53 25.56 -0.98
N THR A 30 18.41 26.55 -0.99
CA THR A 30 19.87 26.35 -0.94
C THR A 30 20.40 26.59 0.47
N GLU A 31 21.59 26.07 0.79
CA GLU A 31 22.21 26.24 2.12
C GLU A 31 22.41 27.73 2.50
N ASN A 32 22.53 28.61 1.49
CA ASN A 32 22.79 30.04 1.68
C ASN A 32 21.52 30.90 1.70
N GLU A 33 20.35 30.32 1.49
CA GLU A 33 19.08 31.05 1.52
C GLU A 33 18.52 31.21 2.93
N SER A 34 17.84 32.33 3.17
CA SER A 34 17.14 32.58 4.43
C SER A 34 15.99 31.59 4.61
N GLY A 35 16.15 30.64 5.53
CA GLY A 35 15.20 29.55 5.81
C GLY A 35 15.75 28.15 5.45
N GLY A 36 16.95 28.09 4.84
CA GLY A 36 17.73 26.87 4.65
C GLY A 36 17.20 25.95 3.55
N ILE A 37 17.63 24.68 3.59
CA ILE A 37 17.36 23.72 2.51
C ILE A 37 15.93 23.17 2.49
N PHE A 38 15.17 23.31 3.59
CA PHE A 38 13.81 22.75 3.74
C PHE A 38 12.75 23.85 3.61
N GLN A 39 12.64 24.45 2.42
CA GLN A 39 11.70 25.54 2.18
C GLN A 39 11.11 25.54 0.77
N PHE A 40 9.99 26.24 0.62
CA PHE A 40 9.51 26.76 -0.65
C PHE A 40 9.90 28.24 -0.74
N ASN A 41 10.34 28.71 -1.89
CA ASN A 41 10.76 30.10 -2.05
C ASN A 41 10.09 30.75 -3.27
N PRO A 42 9.16 31.70 -3.09
CA PRO A 42 8.62 32.17 -1.80
C PRO A 42 7.73 31.12 -1.10
N SER A 43 7.68 31.14 0.23
CA SER A 43 6.85 30.24 1.05
C SER A 43 5.43 30.76 1.28
N SER A 44 5.18 32.05 1.06
CA SER A 44 3.84 32.63 1.11
C SER A 44 3.67 33.70 0.04
N PHE A 45 2.52 33.69 -0.63
CA PHE A 45 2.18 34.64 -1.68
C PHE A 45 0.66 34.71 -1.89
N ASN A 46 0.20 35.73 -2.60
CA ASN A 46 -1.20 35.90 -2.99
C ASN A 46 -1.39 35.64 -4.48
N ALA A 47 -2.51 35.04 -4.85
CA ALA A 47 -2.88 34.68 -6.20
C ALA A 47 -4.40 34.74 -6.38
N THR A 48 -4.86 35.24 -7.52
CA THR A 48 -6.31 35.28 -7.85
C THR A 48 -6.73 34.04 -8.63
N ASN A 49 -8.04 33.79 -8.70
CA ASN A 49 -8.61 32.71 -9.53
C ASN A 49 -8.06 32.74 -10.97
N GLY A 50 -7.60 31.59 -11.46
CA GLY A 50 -6.96 31.40 -12.76
C GLY A 50 -5.43 31.51 -12.73
N SER A 51 -4.83 32.16 -11.72
CA SER A 51 -3.37 32.26 -11.58
C SER A 51 -2.71 30.88 -11.60
N VAL A 52 -1.54 30.78 -12.22
CA VAL A 52 -0.76 29.54 -12.31
C VAL A 52 0.45 29.67 -11.42
N ILE A 53 0.55 28.79 -10.44
CA ILE A 53 1.72 28.64 -9.58
C ILE A 53 2.60 27.57 -10.19
N THR A 54 3.78 27.96 -10.64
CA THR A 54 4.78 27.05 -11.19
C THR A 54 5.79 26.72 -10.11
N PHE A 55 5.75 25.47 -9.63
CA PHE A 55 6.71 24.92 -8.71
C PHE A 55 7.92 24.37 -9.47
N GLU A 56 9.09 24.94 -9.25
CA GLU A 56 10.34 24.54 -9.89
C GLU A 56 11.18 23.68 -8.94
N PHE A 57 11.43 22.42 -9.30
CA PHE A 57 12.25 21.49 -8.52
C PHE A 57 13.74 21.69 -8.81
N SER A 58 14.30 22.80 -8.35
CA SER A 58 15.70 23.21 -8.58
C SER A 58 16.55 23.34 -7.31
N GLY A 59 15.95 23.11 -6.14
CA GLY A 59 16.59 23.27 -4.84
C GLY A 59 17.61 22.19 -4.45
N ASN A 60 17.85 22.08 -3.14
CA ASN A 60 18.77 21.09 -2.57
C ASN A 60 18.43 19.64 -3.02
N PRO A 61 19.44 18.80 -3.34
CA PRO A 61 19.22 17.42 -3.72
C PRO A 61 18.38 16.62 -2.72
N GLY A 62 17.61 15.67 -3.24
CA GLY A 62 16.68 14.87 -2.46
C GLY A 62 15.25 14.96 -2.97
N ASN A 63 14.36 14.27 -2.27
CA ASN A 63 12.95 14.20 -2.64
C ASN A 63 12.20 15.39 -2.08
N HIS A 64 11.40 16.03 -2.92
CA HIS A 64 10.48 17.07 -2.50
C HIS A 64 9.08 16.82 -3.04
N SER A 65 8.07 17.35 -2.35
CA SER A 65 6.68 17.33 -2.81
C SER A 65 5.99 18.65 -2.49
N ILE A 66 4.85 18.85 -3.14
CA ILE A 66 3.87 19.86 -2.81
C ILE A 66 2.57 19.11 -2.56
N THR A 67 2.20 18.97 -1.29
CA THR A 67 1.02 18.21 -0.87
C THR A 67 0.11 19.13 -0.07
N GLN A 68 -1.18 19.18 -0.42
CA GLN A 68 -2.14 20.04 0.27
C GLN A 68 -2.39 19.54 1.70
N SER A 69 -2.55 20.47 2.64
CA SER A 69 -2.77 20.23 4.06
C SER A 69 -3.91 21.10 4.59
N ALA A 70 -4.37 20.80 5.81
CA ALA A 70 -5.18 21.73 6.59
C ALA A 70 -4.28 22.56 7.53
N LEU A 71 -4.68 23.80 7.82
CA LEU A 71 -4.06 24.64 8.85
C LEU A 71 -4.02 23.93 10.22
N SER A 72 -5.10 23.24 10.58
CA SER A 72 -5.27 22.56 11.87
C SER A 72 -4.46 21.26 12.00
N ASN A 73 -3.97 20.72 10.88
CA ASN A 73 -3.22 19.48 10.86
C ASN A 73 -2.06 19.59 9.86
N PRO A 74 -1.05 20.45 10.13
CA PRO A 74 0.12 20.59 9.28
C PRO A 74 0.86 19.26 9.16
N CYS A 75 1.57 19.09 8.04
CA CYS A 75 2.30 17.88 7.70
C CYS A 75 1.45 16.63 7.46
N GLN A 76 0.13 16.78 7.29
CA GLN A 76 -0.76 15.67 6.96
C GLN A 76 -1.48 15.96 5.64
N PRO A 77 -1.53 15.01 4.70
CA PRO A 77 -2.27 15.19 3.46
C PRO A 77 -3.74 15.46 3.75
N LEU A 78 -4.28 16.51 3.14
CA LEU A 78 -5.70 16.81 3.20
C LEU A 78 -6.48 15.75 2.43
N SER A 79 -7.56 15.24 3.03
CA SER A 79 -8.46 14.32 2.33
C SER A 79 -9.06 14.99 1.09
N GLY A 80 -8.81 14.42 -0.08
CA GLY A 80 -9.20 15.01 -1.37
C GLY A 80 -8.37 16.24 -1.76
N GLY A 81 -7.23 16.47 -1.13
CA GLY A 81 -6.31 17.55 -1.46
C GLY A 81 -5.39 17.24 -2.63
N PHE A 82 -4.79 18.29 -3.21
CA PHE A 82 -3.84 18.13 -4.31
C PHE A 82 -2.48 17.58 -3.85
N ASP A 83 -1.73 16.96 -4.76
CA ASP A 83 -0.40 16.43 -4.50
C ASP A 83 0.44 16.34 -5.78
N SER A 84 1.68 16.80 -5.73
CA SER A 84 2.62 16.68 -6.86
C SER A 84 3.21 15.27 -7.01
N GLY A 85 3.08 14.43 -5.99
CA GLY A 85 3.98 13.30 -5.79
C GLY A 85 5.38 13.77 -5.39
N TRP A 86 6.34 12.84 -5.32
CA TRP A 86 7.73 13.15 -5.01
C TRP A 86 8.55 13.31 -6.27
N VAL A 87 9.29 14.41 -6.34
CA VAL A 87 10.34 14.63 -7.32
C VAL A 87 11.69 14.51 -6.63
N LEU A 88 12.50 13.54 -7.05
CA LEU A 88 13.90 13.42 -6.65
C LEU A 88 14.76 14.37 -7.48
N ILE A 89 15.36 15.36 -6.81
CA ILE A 89 16.41 16.21 -7.37
C ILE A 89 17.75 15.47 -7.23
N PRO A 90 18.49 15.20 -8.33
CA PRO A 90 19.76 14.47 -8.28
C PRO A 90 20.88 15.28 -7.62
N THR A 91 21.92 14.57 -7.17
CA THR A 91 23.16 15.18 -6.67
C THR A 91 23.85 15.95 -7.79
N GLY A 92 24.20 17.21 -7.55
CA GLY A 92 24.76 18.12 -8.56
C GLY A 92 23.73 19.03 -9.25
N GLY A 93 22.45 18.95 -8.86
CA GLY A 93 21.37 19.76 -9.41
C GLY A 93 20.83 19.23 -10.73
N VAL A 94 19.83 19.92 -11.30
CA VAL A 94 19.14 19.52 -12.53
C VAL A 94 18.94 20.74 -13.43
N SER A 95 19.15 20.58 -14.75
CA SER A 95 18.85 21.60 -15.76
C SER A 95 18.43 20.95 -17.08
N PRO A 96 17.26 21.29 -17.66
CA PRO A 96 16.23 22.14 -17.09
C PRO A 96 15.54 21.48 -15.88
N SER A 97 15.13 22.27 -14.88
CA SER A 97 14.43 21.76 -13.70
C SER A 97 13.03 21.24 -14.05
N PRO A 98 12.55 20.16 -13.41
CA PRO A 98 11.14 19.77 -13.51
C PRO A 98 10.23 20.87 -12.97
N LEU A 99 9.09 21.08 -13.63
CA LEU A 99 8.09 22.06 -13.24
C LEU A 99 6.76 21.37 -12.88
N TRP A 100 6.03 21.93 -11.93
CA TRP A 100 4.64 21.54 -11.67
C TRP A 100 3.73 22.76 -11.60
N ASN A 101 2.70 22.77 -12.43
CA ASN A 101 1.80 23.91 -12.56
C ASN A 101 0.49 23.64 -11.81
N LEU A 102 0.22 24.46 -10.80
CA LEU A 102 -1.00 24.43 -10.01
C LEU A 102 -1.83 25.68 -10.31
N THR A 103 -3.04 25.51 -10.84
CA THR A 103 -3.97 26.61 -11.11
C THR A 103 -4.86 26.87 -9.90
N VAL A 104 -4.94 28.12 -9.45
CA VAL A 104 -5.86 28.54 -8.38
C VAL A 104 -7.29 28.55 -8.91
N THR A 105 -8.20 27.83 -8.25
CA THR A 105 -9.61 27.71 -8.64
C THR A 105 -10.57 28.36 -7.65
N ASP A 106 -10.14 28.60 -6.41
CA ASP A 106 -10.85 29.40 -5.42
C ASP A 106 -9.84 30.20 -4.58
N ASP A 107 -9.89 31.53 -4.68
CA ASP A 107 -9.04 32.49 -3.98
C ASP A 107 -9.71 33.10 -2.73
N SER A 108 -10.94 32.69 -2.42
CA SER A 108 -11.68 33.20 -1.26
C SER A 108 -11.22 32.62 0.08
N HIS A 109 -10.43 31.54 0.05
CA HIS A 109 -9.90 30.85 1.23
C HIS A 109 -8.39 30.63 1.12
N PRO A 110 -7.64 30.65 2.24
CA PRO A 110 -6.23 30.29 2.23
C PRO A 110 -6.00 28.81 1.86
N ILE A 111 -4.95 28.55 1.09
CA ILE A 111 -4.50 27.21 0.73
C ILE A 111 -3.19 26.91 1.45
N TYR A 112 -3.11 25.77 2.12
CA TYR A 112 -1.93 25.32 2.88
C TYR A 112 -1.32 24.10 2.21
N PHE A 113 0.00 24.05 2.09
CA PHE A 113 0.72 22.92 1.51
C PHE A 113 2.06 22.66 2.21
N PHE A 114 2.58 21.45 2.06
CA PHE A 114 3.83 21.03 2.69
C PHE A 114 4.60 20.05 1.82
N CYS A 115 5.90 19.90 2.11
CA CYS A 115 6.68 18.78 1.59
C CYS A 115 6.55 17.57 2.52
N LYS A 116 6.01 16.47 2.00
CA LYS A 116 5.78 15.26 2.77
C LYS A 116 7.02 14.40 2.97
N GLN A 117 8.18 14.75 2.38
CA GLN A 117 9.39 13.94 2.55
C GLN A 117 9.79 13.74 4.03
N LEU A 118 10.08 12.49 4.41
CA LEU A 118 10.45 12.08 5.78
C LEU A 118 11.93 11.84 6.02
N ILE A 119 12.66 11.43 4.98
CA ILE A 119 14.03 10.90 5.11
C ILE A 119 14.96 11.77 4.25
N PRO A 120 16.14 12.21 4.73
CA PRO A 120 16.79 11.85 6.00
C PRO A 120 16.26 12.58 7.24
N SER A 121 15.45 13.62 7.06
CA SER A 121 14.71 14.32 8.11
C SER A 121 13.35 14.76 7.58
N PRO A 122 12.30 14.90 8.43
CA PRO A 122 10.99 15.33 7.96
C PRO A 122 11.00 16.79 7.49
N HIS A 123 10.83 17.02 6.18
CA HIS A 123 10.96 18.35 5.58
C HIS A 123 9.90 19.32 6.16
N CYS A 124 8.66 18.87 6.30
CA CYS A 124 7.60 19.73 6.85
C CYS A 124 7.85 20.18 8.29
N ALA A 125 8.20 19.26 9.19
CA ALA A 125 8.53 19.61 10.57
C ALA A 125 9.82 20.45 10.66
N ALA A 126 10.72 20.33 9.67
CA ALA A 126 11.88 21.19 9.52
C ALA A 126 11.54 22.60 8.98
N GLY A 127 10.29 22.84 8.58
CA GLY A 127 9.80 24.15 8.13
C GLY A 127 9.38 24.22 6.67
N MET A 128 9.40 23.11 5.92
CA MET A 128 9.02 23.08 4.50
C MET A 128 7.50 23.06 4.32
N VAL A 129 6.89 24.20 4.66
CA VAL A 129 5.47 24.50 4.51
C VAL A 129 5.30 25.78 3.71
N GLY A 130 4.15 25.91 3.03
CA GLY A 130 3.81 27.12 2.30
C GLY A 130 2.32 27.42 2.28
N THR A 131 1.99 28.66 1.95
CA THR A 131 0.63 29.17 1.95
C THR A 131 0.32 30.03 0.73
N ILE A 132 -0.90 29.92 0.20
CA ILE A 132 -1.46 30.81 -0.82
C ILE A 132 -2.63 31.56 -0.19
N ASN A 133 -2.67 32.88 -0.34
CA ASN A 133 -3.76 33.74 0.17
C ASN A 133 -3.99 33.65 1.69
N ALA A 134 -2.96 33.30 2.48
CA ALA A 134 -3.04 33.33 3.93
C ALA A 134 -2.89 34.76 4.50
N PRO A 135 -3.45 35.05 5.69
CA PRO A 135 -3.18 36.30 6.39
C PRO A 135 -1.69 36.56 6.59
N SER A 136 -1.27 37.82 6.50
CA SER A 136 0.13 38.21 6.66
C SER A 136 0.68 38.03 8.08
N SER A 137 -0.21 37.93 9.08
CA SER A 137 0.16 37.69 10.49
C SER A 137 -1.03 37.11 11.27
N GLY A 138 -0.76 36.60 12.47
CA GLY A 138 -1.79 36.05 13.36
C GLY A 138 -2.25 34.64 12.97
N THR A 139 -3.42 34.24 13.49
CA THR A 139 -3.99 32.91 13.27
C THR A 139 -4.21 32.66 11.78
N GLY A 140 -3.75 31.51 11.30
CA GLY A 140 -3.84 31.12 9.89
C GLY A 140 -2.75 31.69 8.98
N SER A 141 -1.85 32.52 9.48
CA SER A 141 -0.68 32.99 8.73
C SER A 141 0.36 31.88 8.51
N LEU A 142 1.31 32.11 7.60
CA LEU A 142 2.45 31.20 7.40
C LEU A 142 3.20 30.92 8.71
N ASN A 143 3.41 31.94 9.55
CA ASN A 143 4.12 31.77 10.82
C ASN A 143 3.36 30.86 11.79
N ASP A 144 2.03 30.97 11.84
CA ASP A 144 1.19 30.07 12.63
C ASP A 144 1.28 28.63 12.10
N PHE A 145 1.14 28.46 10.77
CA PHE A 145 1.24 27.15 10.14
C PHE A 145 2.62 26.48 10.32
N LEU A 146 3.70 27.26 10.21
CA LEU A 146 5.08 26.82 10.43
C LEU A 146 5.35 26.44 11.89
N ASN A 147 4.82 27.21 12.85
CA ASN A 147 4.93 26.88 14.27
C ASN A 147 4.18 25.58 14.61
N ASN A 148 3.00 25.38 14.02
CA ASN A 148 2.23 24.15 14.21
C ASN A 148 2.94 22.96 13.54
N ALA A 149 3.51 23.14 12.34
CA ALA A 149 4.26 22.10 11.64
C ALA A 149 5.50 21.61 12.42
N LYS A 150 6.23 22.53 13.06
CA LYS A 150 7.39 22.19 13.91
C LYS A 150 7.03 21.38 15.15
N GLN A 151 5.77 21.42 15.58
CA GLN A 151 5.28 20.66 16.73
C GLN A 151 4.76 19.27 16.32
N THR A 152 4.59 19.02 15.02
CA THR A 152 4.11 17.74 14.52
C THR A 152 5.18 16.66 14.69
N THR A 153 4.77 15.49 15.20
CA THR A 153 5.67 14.33 15.42
C THR A 153 5.57 13.27 14.32
N ASP A 154 4.57 13.39 13.44
CA ASP A 154 4.31 12.50 12.32
C ASP A 154 3.93 13.28 11.06
N SER A 155 4.58 12.98 9.92
CA SER A 155 4.21 13.58 8.63
C SER A 155 3.62 12.52 7.71
N GLY A 156 2.39 12.74 7.28
CA GLY A 156 1.61 11.79 6.48
C GLY A 156 2.15 11.66 5.06
N GLN A 157 2.26 10.42 4.57
CA GLN A 157 2.81 10.10 3.25
C GLN A 157 1.74 9.79 2.20
N GLY A 158 0.47 10.01 2.53
CA GLY A 158 -0.65 9.75 1.62
C GLY A 158 -0.47 10.43 0.26
N ILE A 159 -0.96 9.79 -0.80
CA ILE A 159 -0.97 10.34 -2.14
C ILE A 159 -2.32 11.04 -2.35
N GLY A 160 -2.28 12.34 -2.65
CA GLY A 160 -3.47 13.14 -2.96
C GLY A 160 -3.98 12.95 -4.39
N ALA A 161 -4.76 13.91 -4.85
CA ALA A 161 -5.25 14.01 -6.24
C ALA A 161 -4.46 15.08 -7.02
N LEU A 162 -4.66 15.21 -8.34
CA LEU A 162 -4.21 16.43 -9.05
C LEU A 162 -5.10 17.63 -8.75
N VAL A 163 -6.30 17.39 -8.22
CA VAL A 163 -7.29 18.40 -7.84
C VAL A 163 -7.38 18.44 -6.33
N GLY A 164 -7.38 19.63 -5.75
CA GLY A 164 -7.54 19.85 -4.32
C GLY A 164 -8.57 20.93 -4.02
N GLN A 165 -8.62 21.33 -2.75
CA GLN A 165 -9.51 22.41 -2.33
C GLN A 165 -8.91 23.75 -2.77
N GLY A 166 -9.59 24.46 -3.68
CA GLY A 166 -9.19 25.78 -4.16
C GLY A 166 -8.03 25.82 -5.16
N ALA A 167 -7.46 24.67 -5.56
CA ALA A 167 -6.49 24.62 -6.65
C ALA A 167 -6.46 23.25 -7.34
N SER A 168 -6.01 23.23 -8.60
CA SER A 168 -5.89 22.02 -9.42
C SER A 168 -4.72 22.08 -10.38
N ALA A 169 -4.03 20.96 -10.58
CA ALA A 169 -3.04 20.74 -11.61
C ALA A 169 -3.63 19.89 -12.75
N SER A 170 -3.17 20.14 -13.98
CA SER A 170 -3.63 19.40 -15.17
C SER A 170 -2.73 18.20 -15.51
N ALA A 171 -1.54 18.12 -14.90
CA ALA A 171 -0.56 17.07 -15.14
C ALA A 171 0.37 16.92 -13.92
N ASP A 172 1.05 15.78 -13.89
CA ASP A 172 2.17 15.51 -12.98
C ASP A 172 3.41 16.38 -13.32
N PRO A 173 4.40 16.52 -12.40
CA PRO A 173 5.61 17.29 -12.65
C PRO A 173 6.38 16.84 -13.91
N GLY A 174 6.84 17.79 -14.71
CA GLY A 174 7.62 17.53 -15.91
C GLY A 174 8.23 18.79 -16.54
N PRO A 175 9.13 18.64 -17.53
CA PRO A 175 9.71 17.40 -18.02
C PRO A 175 10.62 16.71 -16.98
N LEU A 176 10.97 15.43 -17.21
CA LEU A 176 11.86 14.65 -16.34
C LEU A 176 13.21 14.39 -17.04
N PRO A 177 14.22 15.26 -16.85
CA PRO A 177 15.58 15.02 -17.34
C PRO A 177 16.25 13.81 -16.68
N SER A 178 17.34 13.33 -17.28
CA SER A 178 18.16 12.24 -16.74
C SER A 178 18.56 12.49 -15.28
N GLY A 179 18.31 11.50 -14.41
CA GLY A 179 18.64 11.58 -12.98
C GLY A 179 17.51 12.09 -12.10
N VAL A 180 16.47 12.71 -12.67
CA VAL A 180 15.23 13.02 -11.94
C VAL A 180 14.35 11.78 -11.93
N THR A 181 13.81 11.45 -10.76
CA THR A 181 12.76 10.43 -10.65
C THR A 181 11.50 11.03 -10.03
N LEU A 182 10.36 10.68 -10.60
CA LEU A 182 9.04 11.05 -10.12
C LEU A 182 8.36 9.79 -9.60
N PHE A 183 7.83 9.83 -8.37
CA PHE A 183 7.13 8.69 -7.78
C PHE A 183 5.97 9.14 -6.88
N GLY A 184 5.02 8.23 -6.67
CA GLY A 184 3.84 8.49 -5.83
C GLY A 184 2.95 9.64 -6.33
N THR A 185 2.80 9.78 -7.65
CA THR A 185 1.91 10.78 -8.26
C THR A 185 0.44 10.40 -8.14
N PRO A 186 -0.47 11.38 -8.11
CA PRO A 186 -1.89 11.10 -8.22
C PRO A 186 -2.24 10.45 -9.56
N GLY A 187 -2.90 9.29 -9.52
CA GLY A 187 -3.44 8.69 -10.73
C GLY A 187 -4.44 9.65 -11.40
N ALA A 188 -4.31 9.87 -12.71
CA ALA A 188 -5.25 10.68 -13.48
C ALA A 188 -6.65 10.03 -13.49
N THR A 189 -7.48 10.39 -12.51
CA THR A 189 -8.92 10.15 -12.52
C THR A 189 -9.65 11.49 -12.43
N ALA A 190 -10.27 11.88 -13.55
CA ALA A 190 -11.19 13.01 -13.60
C ALA A 190 -12.34 12.82 -12.61
N VAL A 191 -12.60 13.85 -11.80
CA VAL A 191 -13.69 13.89 -10.83
C VAL A 191 -14.98 14.23 -11.58
N SER A 192 -16.00 13.37 -11.48
CA SER A 192 -17.39 13.78 -11.73
C SER A 192 -18.02 14.15 -10.38
N ALA A 193 -18.69 15.31 -10.36
CA ALA A 193 -19.26 15.96 -9.20
C ALA A 193 -20.23 15.07 -8.41
N ALA A 194 -20.15 15.17 -7.08
CA ALA A 194 -21.06 14.53 -6.15
C ALA A 194 -22.40 15.27 -6.05
N SER A 195 -23.50 14.51 -6.00
CA SER A 195 -24.72 14.91 -5.32
C SER A 195 -24.86 14.11 -4.02
N SER A 196 -25.40 14.79 -3.02
CA SER A 196 -25.47 14.47 -1.60
C SER A 196 -26.36 13.28 -1.24
N SER A 197 -25.94 12.48 -0.26
CA SER A 197 -26.82 12.06 0.84
C SER A 197 -26.02 11.53 2.04
N THR A 198 -26.55 11.87 3.21
CA THR A 198 -26.09 11.63 4.58
C THR A 198 -26.20 10.17 5.02
N GLY A 199 -25.24 9.68 5.80
CA GLY A 199 -25.36 8.43 6.56
C GLY A 199 -24.03 7.99 7.19
N ALA A 200 -23.98 7.92 8.51
CA ALA A 200 -22.79 7.68 9.33
C ALA A 200 -22.27 6.24 9.27
N ALA A 201 -20.93 6.09 9.27
CA ALA A 201 -20.11 5.15 10.05
C ALA A 201 -18.70 5.06 9.43
N ALA A 202 -17.71 5.74 10.02
CA ALA A 202 -16.34 5.78 9.50
C ALA A 202 -15.42 4.81 10.26
N SER A 203 -15.07 3.70 9.61
CA SER A 203 -13.87 2.91 9.87
C SER A 203 -13.09 2.85 8.55
N THR A 204 -12.08 3.72 8.38
CA THR A 204 -11.42 3.97 7.10
C THR A 204 -10.12 3.17 6.96
N SER A 205 -10.21 2.05 6.26
CA SER A 205 -9.08 1.29 5.73
C SER A 205 -8.64 1.89 4.40
N ALA A 206 -7.52 2.62 4.39
CA ALA A 206 -6.91 3.15 3.16
C ALA A 206 -6.56 2.03 2.17
N THR A 207 -6.73 2.31 0.88
CA THR A 207 -6.41 1.44 -0.25
C THR A 207 -5.30 2.14 -1.02
N THR A 208 -4.11 1.55 -0.99
CA THR A 208 -2.93 1.98 -1.75
C THR A 208 -2.93 1.29 -3.10
N SER A 209 -2.82 2.08 -4.16
CA SER A 209 -2.51 1.65 -5.52
C SER A 209 -1.05 1.98 -5.78
N GLY A 210 -0.22 0.97 -6.01
CA GLY A 210 1.22 1.11 -6.17
C GLY A 210 1.65 1.90 -7.40
N ASN A 211 2.76 2.61 -7.23
CA ASN A 211 3.70 2.86 -8.32
C ASN A 211 4.93 2.00 -8.08
N ALA A 212 5.19 1.09 -9.02
CA ALA A 212 6.26 0.12 -8.99
C ALA A 212 7.62 0.80 -8.76
N ALA A 213 8.22 0.52 -7.60
CA ALA A 213 9.60 0.87 -7.30
C ALA A 213 10.52 0.38 -8.44
N SER A 214 11.25 1.32 -9.04
CA SER A 214 12.51 0.99 -9.68
C SER A 214 13.40 0.47 -8.56
N GLN A 215 13.68 -0.83 -8.57
CA GLN A 215 14.51 -1.48 -7.58
C GLN A 215 15.90 -0.85 -7.61
N MET A 216 16.25 -0.10 -6.57
CA MET A 216 17.65 0.00 -6.17
C MET A 216 18.07 -1.41 -5.76
N LYS A 217 18.93 -2.03 -6.57
CA LYS A 217 19.71 -3.19 -6.14
C LYS A 217 20.52 -2.75 -4.92
N PHE A 218 20.17 -3.27 -3.76
CA PHE A 218 21.02 -3.20 -2.58
C PHE A 218 22.32 -3.93 -2.90
N ASP A 219 23.42 -3.20 -3.04
CA ASP A 219 24.75 -3.81 -3.10
C ASP A 219 25.13 -4.24 -1.67
N PRO A 220 25.20 -5.55 -1.37
CA PRO A 220 25.54 -6.03 -0.03
C PRO A 220 26.92 -5.54 0.42
N LYS A 221 27.82 -5.19 -0.52
CA LYS A 221 29.19 -4.77 -0.23
C LYS A 221 29.26 -3.37 0.38
N ILE A 222 28.37 -2.46 0.00
CA ILE A 222 28.35 -1.08 0.53
C ILE A 222 27.91 -1.08 2.00
N PHE A 223 26.91 -1.91 2.35
CA PHE A 223 26.46 -2.03 3.74
C PHE A 223 27.48 -2.77 4.61
N VAL A 224 28.17 -3.77 4.06
CA VAL A 224 29.28 -4.47 4.74
C VAL A 224 30.45 -3.52 5.01
N LEU A 225 30.78 -2.60 4.09
CA LEU A 225 31.86 -1.62 4.30
C LEU A 225 31.49 -0.53 5.33
N LEU A 226 30.22 -0.10 5.36
CA LEU A 226 29.72 0.84 6.37
C LEU A 226 29.60 0.18 7.75
N ALA A 227 29.09 -1.05 7.81
CA ALA A 227 29.01 -1.85 9.03
C ALA A 227 30.40 -2.21 9.58
N ALA A 228 31.36 -2.59 8.71
CA ALA A 228 32.74 -2.85 9.09
C ALA A 228 33.47 -1.59 9.59
N SER A 229 33.18 -0.41 9.02
CA SER A 229 33.76 0.86 9.49
C SER A 229 33.15 1.33 10.82
N VAL A 230 31.89 0.98 11.09
CA VAL A 230 31.21 1.25 12.38
C VAL A 230 31.62 0.23 13.46
N GLU A 231 31.98 -1.00 13.11
CA GLU A 231 32.43 -2.03 14.06
C GLU A 231 33.90 -1.89 14.49
N THR A 232 34.75 -1.24 13.68
CA THR A 232 36.18 -1.12 13.94
C THR A 232 36.58 0.00 14.91
N SER A 233 35.64 0.89 15.28
CA SER A 233 35.90 1.98 16.24
C SER A 233 34.73 2.19 17.21
N PRO A 234 34.93 1.98 18.53
CA PRO A 234 33.91 2.22 19.56
C PRO A 234 33.40 3.65 19.57
N THR A 235 34.27 4.62 19.26
CA THR A 235 33.95 6.05 19.26
C THR A 235 33.11 6.44 18.05
N VAL A 236 33.42 5.89 16.87
CA VAL A 236 32.61 6.10 15.65
C VAL A 236 31.26 5.43 15.82
N ARG A 237 31.19 4.22 16.39
CA ARG A 237 29.93 3.55 16.74
C ARG A 237 29.08 4.37 17.70
N TYR A 238 29.68 4.92 18.75
CA TYR A 238 28.96 5.74 19.73
C TYR A 238 28.37 7.01 19.08
N TRP A 239 29.15 7.75 18.30
CA TRP A 239 28.69 8.96 17.62
C TRP A 239 27.70 8.66 16.49
N PHE A 240 27.94 7.59 15.72
CA PHE A 240 27.01 7.12 14.69
C PHE A 240 25.68 6.70 15.31
N MET A 241 25.67 5.94 16.41
CA MET A 241 24.44 5.57 17.12
C MET A 241 23.74 6.77 17.77
N LYS A 242 24.49 7.75 18.29
CA LYS A 242 23.92 9.00 18.83
C LYS A 242 23.31 9.86 17.73
N ILE A 243 23.97 10.02 16.58
CA ILE A 243 23.48 10.81 15.45
C ILE A 243 22.28 10.12 14.78
N THR A 244 22.34 8.81 14.57
CA THR A 244 21.21 8.03 14.03
C THR A 244 20.03 7.99 14.99
N ALA A 245 20.26 7.89 16.31
CA ALA A 245 19.18 8.02 17.30
C ALA A 245 18.56 9.43 17.32
N LEU A 246 19.38 10.48 17.21
CA LEU A 246 18.92 11.87 17.11
C LEU A 246 18.10 12.14 15.84
N LEU A 247 18.43 11.45 14.74
CA LEU A 247 17.73 11.51 13.45
C LEU A 247 16.55 10.50 13.35
N GLY A 248 16.23 9.78 14.42
CA GLY A 248 15.11 8.82 14.46
C GLY A 248 15.36 7.47 13.77
N TYR A 249 16.58 7.23 13.26
CA TYR A 249 17.04 6.00 12.61
C TYR A 249 17.06 4.75 13.51
N HIS A 250 16.70 4.92 14.78
CA HIS A 250 16.56 3.84 15.76
C HIS A 250 15.18 3.81 16.43
N SER A 251 14.19 4.53 15.87
CA SER A 251 12.84 4.53 16.42
C SER A 251 12.23 3.12 16.40
N PRO A 252 11.38 2.77 17.39
CA PRO A 252 10.61 1.53 17.39
C PRO A 252 9.90 1.25 16.06
N LYS A 253 9.40 2.31 15.40
CA LYS A 253 8.72 2.25 14.11
C LYS A 253 9.65 1.84 12.97
N GLN A 254 10.82 2.48 12.84
CA GLN A 254 11.76 2.13 11.77
C GLN A 254 12.34 0.73 11.94
N ARG A 255 12.66 0.35 13.19
CA ARG A 255 13.12 -1.00 13.51
C ARG A 255 12.06 -2.05 13.17
N ALA A 256 10.80 -1.77 13.51
CA ALA A 256 9.68 -2.61 13.11
C ALA A 256 9.62 -2.77 11.60
N GLY A 257 9.64 -1.67 10.82
CA GLY A 257 9.54 -1.73 9.36
C GLY A 257 10.64 -2.55 8.68
N LEU A 258 11.89 -2.44 9.15
CA LEU A 258 12.99 -3.27 8.62
C LEU A 258 12.82 -4.75 9.00
N ARG A 259 12.43 -5.02 10.25
CA ARG A 259 12.29 -6.37 10.78
C ARG A 259 11.13 -7.11 10.13
N THR A 260 9.98 -6.44 9.95
CA THR A 260 8.76 -7.05 9.41
C THR A 260 8.90 -7.50 7.96
N PHE A 261 9.75 -6.86 7.15
CA PHE A 261 10.04 -7.36 5.80
C PHE A 261 10.60 -8.78 5.86
N LEU A 262 11.59 -9.01 6.73
CA LEU A 262 12.20 -10.33 6.90
C LEU A 262 11.22 -11.34 7.51
N LEU A 263 10.39 -10.91 8.47
CA LEU A 263 9.33 -11.77 9.01
C LEU A 263 8.36 -12.18 7.91
N TYR A 264 7.94 -11.25 7.07
CA TYR A 264 7.06 -11.57 5.96
C TYR A 264 7.72 -12.49 4.93
N GLU A 265 8.86 -12.07 4.37
CA GLU A 265 9.58 -12.75 3.29
C GLU A 265 10.02 -14.16 3.71
N ARG A 266 10.63 -14.30 4.90
CA ARG A 266 11.32 -15.54 5.32
C ARG A 266 10.49 -16.46 6.19
N ILE A 267 9.36 -16.00 6.71
CA ILE A 267 8.52 -16.80 7.62
C ILE A 267 7.14 -17.03 7.02
N CYS A 268 6.43 -15.98 6.59
CA CYS A 268 5.07 -16.14 6.09
C CYS A 268 5.05 -16.60 4.62
N ALA A 269 5.69 -15.85 3.72
CA ALA A 269 5.59 -16.04 2.28
C ALA A 269 6.17 -17.39 1.78
N VAL A 270 7.14 -17.97 2.51
CA VAL A 270 7.76 -19.27 2.18
C VAL A 270 6.94 -20.50 2.56
N THR A 271 5.93 -20.34 3.41
CA THR A 271 5.16 -21.47 3.96
C THR A 271 4.42 -22.31 2.93
N PRO A 272 3.87 -21.76 1.83
CA PRO A 272 3.26 -22.60 0.78
C PRO A 272 4.29 -23.51 0.12
N ASP A 273 5.49 -23.00 -0.17
CA ASP A 273 6.58 -23.76 -0.79
C ASP A 273 7.13 -24.84 0.16
N ALA A 274 7.22 -24.55 1.46
CA ALA A 274 7.79 -25.44 2.48
C ALA A 274 6.98 -26.73 2.68
N GLU A 275 5.65 -26.64 2.65
CA GLU A 275 4.73 -27.76 2.89
C GLU A 275 3.86 -28.05 1.65
N ARG A 276 4.43 -27.86 0.44
CA ARG A 276 3.70 -27.97 -0.83
C ARG A 276 2.92 -29.28 -0.98
N ASN A 277 3.52 -30.40 -0.59
CA ASN A 277 2.90 -31.72 -0.72
C ASN A 277 1.60 -31.80 0.09
N PHE A 278 1.63 -31.35 1.34
CA PHE A 278 0.45 -31.33 2.20
C PHE A 278 -0.66 -30.45 1.58
N TRP A 279 -0.30 -29.22 1.17
CA TRP A 279 -1.29 -28.28 0.64
C TRP A 279 -1.87 -28.72 -0.70
N GLN A 280 -1.04 -29.18 -1.64
CA GLN A 280 -1.50 -29.49 -3.00
C GLN A 280 -2.06 -30.90 -3.14
N ASN A 281 -1.47 -31.89 -2.48
CA ASN A 281 -1.83 -33.30 -2.70
C ASN A 281 -2.78 -33.83 -1.62
N GLU A 282 -2.72 -33.32 -0.39
CA GLU A 282 -3.60 -33.81 0.68
C GLU A 282 -4.83 -32.93 0.87
N CYS A 283 -4.66 -31.59 0.83
CA CYS A 283 -5.79 -30.66 0.87
C CYS A 283 -6.44 -30.41 -0.51
N ASP A 284 -5.88 -31.01 -1.56
CA ASP A 284 -6.26 -30.82 -2.97
C ASP A 284 -6.37 -29.32 -3.33
N LEU A 285 -5.42 -28.50 -2.88
CA LEU A 285 -5.36 -27.10 -3.28
C LEU A 285 -4.70 -26.99 -4.65
N PRO A 286 -5.36 -26.35 -5.64
CA PRO A 286 -4.77 -26.21 -6.96
C PRO A 286 -3.53 -25.30 -6.88
N PRO A 287 -2.51 -25.52 -7.73
CA PRO A 287 -1.27 -24.72 -7.73
C PRO A 287 -1.51 -23.34 -8.39
N THR A 288 -2.30 -22.50 -7.71
CA THR A 288 -2.70 -21.16 -8.15
C THR A 288 -2.22 -20.10 -7.17
N PHE A 289 -2.19 -18.85 -7.64
CA PHE A 289 -1.92 -17.70 -6.78
C PHE A 289 -2.96 -17.56 -5.64
N GLN A 290 -4.20 -17.95 -5.88
CA GLN A 290 -5.25 -17.93 -4.85
C GLN A 290 -4.93 -18.88 -3.69
N SER A 291 -4.51 -20.12 -4.00
CA SER A 291 -4.09 -21.09 -2.98
C SER A 291 -2.85 -20.60 -2.23
N TRP A 292 -1.87 -20.03 -2.94
CA TRP A 292 -0.69 -19.42 -2.32
C TRP A 292 -1.09 -18.29 -1.35
N PHE A 293 -2.00 -17.40 -1.76
CA PHE A 293 -2.48 -16.30 -0.93
C PHE A 293 -3.14 -16.81 0.35
N ILE A 294 -4.04 -17.79 0.25
CA ILE A 294 -4.77 -18.34 1.41
C ILE A 294 -3.81 -18.96 2.43
N ILE A 295 -2.82 -19.73 1.97
CA ILE A 295 -1.83 -20.37 2.85
C ILE A 295 -0.92 -19.31 3.48
N THR A 296 -0.41 -18.35 2.70
CA THR A 296 0.39 -17.24 3.23
C THR A 296 -0.41 -16.41 4.23
N ASN A 297 -1.70 -16.20 3.99
CA ASN A 297 -2.59 -15.46 4.89
C ASN A 297 -2.81 -16.17 6.23
N LEU A 298 -2.93 -17.50 6.24
CA LEU A 298 -3.00 -18.29 7.48
C LEU A 298 -1.76 -18.04 8.35
N HIS A 299 -0.57 -18.10 7.76
CA HIS A 299 0.70 -17.91 8.47
C HIS A 299 0.92 -16.46 8.88
N PHE A 300 0.52 -15.52 8.03
CA PHE A 300 0.43 -14.10 8.38
C PHE A 300 -0.47 -13.90 9.61
N TRP A 301 -1.66 -14.48 9.62
CA TRP A 301 -2.60 -14.37 10.74
C TRP A 301 -1.99 -14.94 12.03
N MET A 302 -1.42 -16.16 12.00
CA MET A 302 -0.77 -16.74 13.19
C MET A 302 0.36 -15.87 13.74
N LEU A 303 1.18 -15.28 12.85
CA LEU A 303 2.22 -14.35 13.29
C LEU A 303 1.63 -13.07 13.89
N THR A 304 0.58 -12.50 13.28
CA THR A 304 -0.07 -11.29 13.82
C THR A 304 -0.78 -11.51 15.15
N VAL A 305 -1.25 -12.72 15.46
CA VAL A 305 -1.72 -13.05 16.82
C VAL A 305 -0.62 -12.75 17.84
N ARG A 306 0.62 -13.20 17.59
CA ARG A 306 1.75 -12.94 18.49
C ARG A 306 2.19 -11.46 18.47
N LEU A 307 2.22 -10.83 17.30
CA LEU A 307 2.64 -9.43 17.18
C LEU A 307 1.66 -8.47 17.87
N ARG A 308 0.35 -8.76 17.86
CA ARG A 308 -0.67 -7.98 18.58
C ARG A 308 -0.47 -7.98 20.09
N ALA A 309 0.22 -8.99 20.64
CA ALA A 309 0.53 -9.08 22.06
C ALA A 309 1.82 -8.34 22.47
N LEU A 310 2.56 -7.76 21.52
CA LEU A 310 3.75 -6.96 21.85
C LEU A 310 3.36 -5.67 22.62
N PRO A 311 4.21 -5.18 23.52
CA PRO A 311 4.00 -3.91 24.21
C PRO A 311 3.77 -2.75 23.26
N GLU A 312 2.89 -1.81 23.61
CA GLU A 312 2.72 -0.56 22.85
C GLU A 312 4.03 0.26 22.88
N PRO A 313 4.48 0.87 21.76
CA PRO A 313 3.80 0.98 20.47
C PRO A 313 4.15 -0.14 19.46
N HIS A 314 4.93 -1.13 19.86
CA HIS A 314 5.54 -2.11 18.96
C HIS A 314 4.49 -2.95 18.22
N GLY A 315 3.47 -3.46 18.92
CA GLY A 315 2.44 -4.29 18.29
C GLY A 315 1.77 -3.61 17.09
N ARG A 316 1.42 -2.32 17.21
CA ARG A 316 0.83 -1.54 16.11
C ARG A 316 1.78 -1.40 14.92
N PHE A 317 3.04 -1.05 15.17
CA PHE A 317 4.01 -0.88 14.10
C PHE A 317 4.30 -2.19 13.37
N TYR A 318 4.52 -3.28 14.12
CA TYR A 318 4.82 -4.58 13.53
C TYR A 318 3.66 -5.11 12.69
N VAL A 319 2.42 -5.01 13.20
CA VAL A 319 1.24 -5.45 12.43
C VAL A 319 1.05 -4.59 11.18
N GLN A 320 1.18 -3.27 11.29
CA GLN A 320 1.02 -2.37 10.14
C GLN A 320 2.06 -2.64 9.05
N PHE A 321 3.35 -2.69 9.39
CA PHE A 321 4.38 -2.92 8.38
C PHE A 321 4.33 -4.34 7.80
N LEU A 322 3.99 -5.35 8.60
CA LEU A 322 3.79 -6.70 8.07
C LEU A 322 2.66 -6.71 7.04
N LEU A 323 1.56 -6.01 7.32
CA LEU A 323 0.41 -5.86 6.41
C LEU A 323 0.82 -5.13 5.11
N ASP A 324 1.62 -4.07 5.24
CA ASP A 324 2.14 -3.32 4.08
C ASP A 324 2.95 -4.24 3.16
N HIS A 325 3.89 -5.02 3.71
CA HIS A 325 4.69 -5.98 2.93
C HIS A 325 3.82 -7.07 2.28
N PHE A 326 2.82 -7.58 3.00
CA PHE A 326 1.89 -8.58 2.48
C PHE A 326 1.14 -8.08 1.24
N PHE A 327 0.58 -6.86 1.30
CA PHE A 327 -0.16 -6.32 0.16
C PHE A 327 0.73 -5.81 -0.97
N LEU A 328 1.96 -5.35 -0.68
CA LEU A 328 2.94 -5.04 -1.71
C LEU A 328 3.33 -6.29 -2.53
N ASP A 329 3.55 -7.42 -1.87
CA ASP A 329 3.87 -8.69 -2.56
C ASP A 329 2.67 -9.23 -3.35
N ILE A 330 1.45 -9.11 -2.82
CA ILE A 330 0.22 -9.46 -3.54
C ILE A 330 0.06 -8.60 -4.78
N GLU A 331 0.24 -7.27 -4.67
CA GLU A 331 0.13 -6.36 -5.81
C GLU A 331 1.16 -6.70 -6.90
N ASP A 332 2.42 -6.92 -6.51
CA ASP A 332 3.49 -7.31 -7.43
C ASP A 332 3.18 -8.63 -8.14
N ARG A 333 2.73 -9.65 -7.40
CA ARG A 333 2.32 -10.94 -7.96
C ARG A 333 1.10 -10.84 -8.88
N ILE A 334 0.09 -10.04 -8.53
CA ILE A 334 -1.07 -9.77 -9.41
C ILE A 334 -0.62 -9.13 -10.70
N ARG A 335 0.25 -8.11 -10.63
CA ARG A 335 0.79 -7.42 -11.80
C ARG A 335 1.55 -8.39 -12.69
N ALA A 336 2.41 -9.23 -12.11
CA ALA A 336 3.14 -10.27 -12.84
C ALA A 336 2.21 -11.33 -13.48
N ILE A 337 1.11 -11.69 -12.81
CA ILE A 337 0.10 -12.61 -13.34
C ILE A 337 -0.65 -11.99 -14.50
N LEU A 338 -1.20 -10.79 -14.33
CA LEU A 338 -1.98 -10.09 -15.36
C LEU A 338 -1.13 -9.71 -16.58
N GLN A 339 0.14 -9.40 -16.35
CA GLN A 339 1.07 -9.04 -17.40
C GLN A 339 2.45 -9.66 -17.12
N PRO A 340 2.71 -10.88 -17.64
CA PRO A 340 4.03 -11.47 -17.57
C PRO A 340 5.02 -10.72 -18.47
N SER A 341 6.28 -10.63 -18.03
CA SER A 341 7.40 -10.03 -18.75
C SER A 341 8.49 -11.06 -19.05
N ILE A 342 9.20 -10.91 -20.18
CA ILE A 342 10.42 -11.66 -20.52
C ILE A 342 11.54 -10.64 -20.81
N PRO A 343 12.65 -10.66 -20.04
CA PRO A 343 12.88 -11.52 -18.88
C PRO A 343 11.90 -11.24 -17.73
N PRO A 344 11.65 -12.23 -16.84
CA PRO A 344 10.83 -12.02 -15.65
C PRO A 344 11.36 -10.84 -14.83
N ARG A 345 10.45 -10.03 -14.27
CA ARG A 345 10.83 -9.00 -13.31
C ARG A 345 11.19 -9.68 -11.99
N ASP A 346 12.20 -9.14 -11.29
CA ASP A 346 12.53 -9.57 -9.94
C ASP A 346 11.31 -9.30 -9.02
N PRO A 347 10.80 -10.32 -8.31
CA PRO A 347 9.62 -10.18 -7.46
C PRO A 347 9.93 -9.36 -6.22
N TYR A 348 8.90 -8.83 -5.57
CA TYR A 348 9.04 -8.09 -4.31
C TYR A 348 9.71 -8.92 -3.21
N THR A 349 9.37 -10.21 -3.12
CA THR A 349 9.99 -11.17 -2.20
C THR A 349 10.93 -12.13 -2.93
N PHE A 350 10.38 -13.22 -3.47
CA PHE A 350 11.12 -14.27 -4.16
C PHE A 350 10.23 -15.01 -5.17
N PHE A 351 10.87 -15.72 -6.09
CA PHE A 351 10.20 -16.60 -7.04
C PHE A 351 9.70 -17.85 -6.32
N THR A 352 8.39 -17.99 -6.18
CA THR A 352 7.75 -19.20 -5.66
C THR A 352 7.67 -20.25 -6.75
N SER A 353 7.83 -21.52 -6.35
CA SER A 353 7.56 -22.68 -7.21
C SER A 353 6.25 -23.38 -6.86
N PHE A 354 5.44 -22.76 -5.98
CA PHE A 354 4.13 -23.26 -5.58
C PHE A 354 3.09 -23.17 -6.69
N TYR A 355 3.09 -22.10 -7.48
CA TYR A 355 2.19 -21.91 -8.62
C TYR A 355 2.93 -21.43 -9.86
N ILE A 356 2.33 -21.67 -11.02
CA ILE A 356 2.83 -21.17 -12.31
C ILE A 356 1.84 -20.13 -12.81
N ASN A 357 2.35 -19.05 -13.39
CA ASN A 357 1.50 -18.02 -13.98
C ASN A 357 0.83 -18.57 -15.26
N PRO A 358 -0.51 -18.73 -15.28
CA PRO A 358 -1.22 -19.31 -16.41
C PRO A 358 -1.18 -18.42 -17.67
N ASN A 359 -0.90 -17.13 -17.52
CA ASN A 359 -0.84 -16.17 -18.62
C ASN A 359 0.52 -16.16 -19.34
N ILE A 360 1.50 -16.94 -18.89
CA ILE A 360 2.76 -17.14 -19.62
C ILE A 360 2.49 -18.12 -20.78
N PRO A 361 2.61 -17.68 -22.05
CA PRO A 361 2.42 -18.56 -23.19
C PRO A 361 3.43 -19.71 -23.18
N LYS A 362 2.97 -20.93 -23.51
CA LYS A 362 3.83 -22.13 -23.57
C LYS A 362 4.97 -22.02 -24.58
N ASP A 363 4.81 -21.18 -25.60
CA ASP A 363 5.80 -20.88 -26.64
C ASP A 363 6.76 -19.74 -26.26
N GLY A 364 6.59 -19.15 -25.06
CA GLY A 364 7.44 -18.08 -24.53
C GLY A 364 7.31 -16.74 -25.25
N LYS A 365 6.34 -16.57 -26.17
CA LYS A 365 6.18 -15.33 -26.94
C LYS A 365 5.19 -14.39 -26.27
N LEU A 366 5.69 -13.46 -25.47
CA LEU A 366 4.87 -12.41 -24.87
C LEU A 366 4.60 -11.26 -25.84
N LYS A 367 3.40 -10.69 -25.78
CA LYS A 367 3.10 -9.42 -26.46
C LYS A 367 3.89 -8.30 -25.77
N ARG A 368 4.80 -7.65 -26.51
CA ARG A 368 5.55 -6.47 -26.04
C ARG A 368 4.60 -5.31 -25.74
N GLY A 369 4.74 -4.70 -24.57
CA GLY A 369 4.35 -3.29 -24.36
C GLY A 369 2.97 -3.00 -23.76
N SER A 370 2.43 -3.84 -22.88
CA SER A 370 1.30 -3.42 -22.03
C SER A 370 1.69 -3.48 -20.55
N ARG A 371 1.28 -2.50 -19.75
CA ARG A 371 1.28 -2.63 -18.28
C ARG A 371 0.05 -3.43 -17.87
N ALA A 372 0.08 -4.04 -16.68
CA ALA A 372 -1.11 -4.64 -16.10
C ALA A 372 -2.23 -3.57 -16.01
N PRO A 373 -3.47 -3.86 -16.46
CA PRO A 373 -4.54 -2.87 -16.41
C PRO A 373 -4.87 -2.48 -14.97
N GLU A 374 -4.68 -1.21 -14.60
CA GLU A 374 -4.87 -0.73 -13.22
C GLU A 374 -6.27 -1.05 -12.67
N ARG A 375 -7.31 -0.94 -13.49
CA ARG A 375 -8.69 -1.31 -13.10
C ARG A 375 -8.78 -2.76 -12.59
N LEU A 376 -8.06 -3.69 -13.23
CA LEU A 376 -8.03 -5.09 -12.83
C LEU A 376 -7.18 -5.28 -11.57
N VAL A 377 -6.01 -4.63 -11.49
CA VAL A 377 -5.17 -4.65 -10.28
C VAL A 377 -5.95 -4.16 -9.07
N THR A 378 -6.56 -2.98 -9.14
CA THR A 378 -7.36 -2.39 -8.06
C THR A 378 -8.53 -3.29 -7.64
N ARG A 379 -9.23 -3.89 -8.61
CA ARG A 379 -10.33 -4.82 -8.32
C ARG A 379 -9.83 -6.05 -7.58
N GLN A 380 -8.72 -6.64 -8.01
CA GLN A 380 -8.11 -7.80 -7.35
C GLN A 380 -7.62 -7.45 -5.94
N MET A 381 -6.94 -6.31 -5.77
CA MET A 381 -6.50 -5.83 -4.45
C MET A 381 -7.65 -5.67 -3.47
N LYS A 382 -8.78 -5.10 -3.91
CA LYS A 382 -9.99 -5.00 -3.07
C LYS A 382 -10.48 -6.37 -2.61
N ILE A 383 -10.50 -7.36 -3.51
CA ILE A 383 -10.94 -8.72 -3.22
C ILE A 383 -10.02 -9.40 -2.20
N PHE A 384 -8.70 -9.33 -2.41
CA PHE A 384 -7.74 -9.91 -1.46
C PHE A 384 -7.81 -9.22 -0.09
N LYS A 385 -8.07 -7.91 -0.05
CA LYS A 385 -8.32 -7.18 1.20
C LYS A 385 -9.56 -7.68 1.92
N GLU A 386 -10.68 -7.90 1.22
CA GLU A 386 -11.90 -8.46 1.80
C GLU A 386 -11.69 -9.90 2.31
N GLN A 387 -10.99 -10.74 1.55
CA GLN A 387 -10.65 -12.10 1.97
C GLN A 387 -9.73 -12.11 3.20
N TRP A 388 -8.72 -11.24 3.23
CA TRP A 388 -7.84 -11.07 4.38
C TRP A 388 -8.62 -10.71 5.65
N MET A 389 -9.47 -9.68 5.59
CA MET A 389 -10.29 -9.25 6.74
C MET A 389 -11.25 -10.34 7.20
N GLY A 390 -11.98 -10.96 6.25
CA GLY A 390 -12.99 -11.97 6.56
C GLY A 390 -12.38 -13.25 7.17
N MET A 391 -11.21 -13.66 6.68
CA MET A 391 -10.49 -14.81 7.21
C MET A 391 -9.92 -14.51 8.60
N GLY A 392 -9.30 -13.33 8.79
CA GLY A 392 -8.75 -12.91 10.08
C GLY A 392 -9.81 -12.83 11.18
N MET A 393 -10.96 -12.22 10.90
CA MET A 393 -12.09 -12.15 11.86
C MET A 393 -12.54 -13.54 12.31
N TRP A 394 -12.65 -14.47 11.36
CA TRP A 394 -13.19 -15.79 11.63
C TRP A 394 -12.18 -16.69 12.35
N PHE A 395 -10.89 -16.57 12.04
CA PHE A 395 -9.85 -17.22 12.83
C PHE A 395 -9.74 -16.66 14.25
N ASP A 396 -9.86 -15.34 14.43
CA ASP A 396 -9.89 -14.73 15.76
C ASP A 396 -11.07 -15.27 16.57
N TYR A 397 -12.26 -15.36 15.96
CA TYR A 397 -13.44 -15.95 16.58
C TYR A 397 -13.23 -17.41 16.98
N GLY A 398 -12.70 -18.25 16.08
CA GLY A 398 -12.38 -19.65 16.39
C GLY A 398 -11.31 -19.80 17.48
N LEU A 399 -10.31 -18.92 17.48
CA LEU A 399 -9.24 -18.93 18.47
C LEU A 399 -9.77 -18.71 19.90
N VAL A 400 -10.68 -17.74 20.07
CA VAL A 400 -11.24 -17.37 21.40
C VAL A 400 -12.40 -18.25 21.86
N THR A 401 -13.01 -19.02 20.96
CA THR A 401 -14.18 -19.86 21.28
C THR A 401 -13.81 -21.31 21.50
N ASN A 402 -13.68 -22.09 20.42
CA ASN A 402 -13.38 -23.52 20.48
C ASN A 402 -12.83 -24.04 19.14
N ASP A 403 -12.28 -25.24 19.18
CA ASP A 403 -11.62 -25.86 18.02
C ASP A 403 -12.59 -26.27 16.91
N MET A 404 -13.89 -26.44 17.19
CA MET A 404 -14.87 -26.71 16.14
C MET A 404 -15.11 -25.46 15.28
N GLU A 405 -15.16 -24.29 15.89
CA GLU A 405 -15.25 -23.02 15.16
C GLU A 405 -13.95 -22.69 14.41
N LEU A 406 -12.80 -23.06 14.98
CA LEU A 406 -11.53 -22.95 14.26
C LEU A 406 -11.45 -23.95 13.09
N ALA A 407 -11.96 -25.17 13.25
CA ALA A 407 -12.06 -26.15 12.18
C ALA A 407 -13.03 -25.68 11.08
N SER A 408 -14.17 -25.09 11.44
CA SER A 408 -15.11 -24.52 10.48
C SER A 408 -14.46 -23.38 9.67
N ALA A 409 -13.57 -22.60 10.31
CA ALA A 409 -12.74 -21.60 9.65
C ALA A 409 -11.81 -22.16 8.60
N VAL A 410 -11.09 -23.23 8.96
CA VAL A 410 -10.20 -23.95 8.07
C VAL A 410 -10.98 -24.54 6.90
N TRP A 411 -12.08 -25.22 7.17
CA TRP A 411 -12.91 -25.81 6.12
C TRP A 411 -13.42 -24.77 5.13
N ARG A 412 -13.95 -23.66 5.64
CA ARG A 412 -14.55 -22.61 4.80
C ARG A 412 -13.50 -21.89 3.94
N ASN A 413 -12.35 -21.56 4.52
CA ASN A 413 -11.39 -20.65 3.88
C ASN A 413 -10.22 -21.37 3.21
N LEU A 414 -9.76 -22.51 3.77
CA LEU A 414 -8.68 -23.31 3.19
C LEU A 414 -9.21 -24.43 2.33
N LEU A 415 -10.18 -25.21 2.81
CA LEU A 415 -10.65 -26.42 2.12
C LEU A 415 -11.84 -26.16 1.18
N GLY A 416 -12.01 -24.92 0.71
CA GLY A 416 -13.00 -24.53 -0.29
C GLY A 416 -14.47 -24.60 0.13
N ALA A 417 -14.76 -24.86 1.42
CA ALA A 417 -16.08 -25.25 1.90
C ALA A 417 -16.69 -26.40 1.08
N ARG A 418 -15.85 -27.36 0.63
CA ARG A 418 -16.35 -28.47 -0.19
C ARG A 418 -17.38 -29.29 0.60
N GLY A 419 -18.47 -29.67 -0.06
CA GLY A 419 -19.58 -30.44 0.51
C GLY A 419 -20.61 -29.61 1.29
N SER A 420 -20.53 -28.27 1.28
CA SER A 420 -21.45 -27.40 2.04
C SER A 420 -22.92 -27.47 1.59
N GLN A 421 -23.17 -27.91 0.35
CA GLN A 421 -24.51 -28.09 -0.23
C GLN A 421 -24.92 -29.57 -0.31
N GLY A 422 -24.21 -30.44 0.40
CA GLY A 422 -24.34 -31.89 0.31
C GLY A 422 -23.25 -32.53 -0.53
N ILE A 423 -23.15 -33.86 -0.41
CA ILE A 423 -22.17 -34.68 -1.11
C ILE A 423 -22.92 -35.49 -2.16
N ALA A 424 -22.49 -35.39 -3.43
CA ALA A 424 -23.08 -36.15 -4.51
C ALA A 424 -22.64 -37.62 -4.46
N TYR A 425 -23.59 -38.54 -4.39
CA TYR A 425 -23.33 -39.98 -4.46
C TYR A 425 -23.43 -40.47 -5.90
N PRO A 426 -22.80 -41.61 -6.27
CA PRO A 426 -22.87 -42.15 -7.64
C PRO A 426 -24.28 -42.29 -8.21
N ASP A 427 -25.26 -42.56 -7.35
CA ASP A 427 -26.67 -42.73 -7.73
C ASP A 427 -27.47 -41.42 -7.76
N SER A 428 -26.84 -40.27 -7.46
CA SER A 428 -27.51 -38.97 -7.46
C SER A 428 -27.82 -38.50 -8.88
N ASN A 429 -29.08 -38.16 -9.14
CA ASN A 429 -29.53 -37.73 -10.47
C ASN A 429 -30.43 -36.48 -10.37
N PRO A 430 -30.01 -35.31 -10.92
CA PRO A 430 -28.69 -35.03 -11.47
C PRO A 430 -27.62 -34.95 -10.35
N PRO A 431 -26.34 -35.27 -10.64
CA PRO A 431 -25.27 -35.10 -9.65
C PRO A 431 -25.12 -33.62 -9.32
N LYS A 432 -25.45 -33.23 -8.09
CA LYS A 432 -25.30 -31.85 -7.60
C LYS A 432 -23.94 -31.71 -6.92
N PHE A 433 -22.95 -31.17 -7.63
CA PHE A 433 -21.64 -30.83 -7.05
C PHE A 433 -21.30 -29.38 -7.38
N ARG A 434 -20.73 -28.66 -6.41
CA ARG A 434 -20.38 -27.24 -6.56
C ARG A 434 -19.00 -27.10 -7.22
N ARG A 435 -18.89 -26.30 -8.28
CA ARG A 435 -17.60 -25.68 -8.64
C ARG A 435 -17.50 -24.37 -7.86
N GLY A 436 -16.36 -24.11 -7.21
CA GLY A 436 -16.17 -22.91 -6.42
C GLY A 436 -16.42 -21.68 -7.29
N VAL A 437 -17.40 -20.84 -6.91
CA VAL A 437 -17.64 -19.59 -7.62
C VAL A 437 -16.55 -18.62 -7.24
N ASN A 438 -15.56 -18.44 -8.11
CA ASN A 438 -14.64 -17.34 -7.98
C ASN A 438 -15.33 -16.08 -8.53
N LEU A 439 -15.99 -15.31 -7.66
CA LEU A 439 -16.56 -13.98 -7.97
C LEU A 439 -15.52 -12.99 -8.56
N VAL A 440 -14.26 -13.40 -8.52
CA VAL A 440 -13.03 -12.70 -8.84
C VAL A 440 -12.65 -12.84 -10.33
N GLY A 441 -13.35 -13.70 -11.08
CA GLY A 441 -12.95 -14.18 -12.42
C GLY A 441 -13.60 -13.56 -13.67
N GLY A 442 -14.26 -12.38 -13.61
CA GLY A 442 -14.32 -11.56 -14.84
C GLY A 442 -15.59 -10.81 -15.26
N ALA A 443 -16.77 -10.93 -14.64
CA ALA A 443 -17.94 -10.16 -15.14
C ALA A 443 -19.07 -9.92 -14.12
N VAL A 444 -18.73 -9.60 -12.87
CA VAL A 444 -19.76 -9.24 -11.89
C VAL A 444 -19.61 -7.77 -11.55
N GLU A 445 -20.41 -6.94 -12.24
CA GLU A 445 -20.65 -5.54 -11.87
C GLU A 445 -21.78 -5.42 -10.82
N ASN A 446 -22.48 -6.53 -10.49
CA ASN A 446 -23.55 -6.55 -9.50
C ASN A 446 -23.70 -7.94 -8.83
N PRO A 447 -23.23 -8.14 -7.58
CA PRO A 447 -23.40 -9.40 -6.86
C PRO A 447 -24.86 -9.78 -6.62
N GLU A 448 -25.78 -8.82 -6.55
CA GLU A 448 -27.22 -9.03 -6.36
C GLU A 448 -27.93 -9.66 -7.57
N LYS A 449 -27.29 -9.69 -8.74
CA LYS A 449 -27.86 -10.22 -9.99
C LYS A 449 -27.20 -11.53 -10.44
N ILE A 450 -26.39 -12.15 -9.60
CA ILE A 450 -25.72 -13.42 -9.92
C ILE A 450 -26.69 -14.57 -9.70
N ASP A 451 -26.90 -15.35 -10.76
CA ASP A 451 -27.43 -16.70 -10.63
C ASP A 451 -26.32 -17.63 -10.11
N LEU A 452 -26.33 -17.83 -8.78
CA LEU A 452 -25.31 -18.61 -8.08
C LEU A 452 -25.28 -20.07 -8.53
N GLU A 453 -26.43 -20.67 -8.84
CA GLU A 453 -26.50 -22.07 -9.28
C GLU A 453 -25.86 -22.24 -10.65
N LYS A 454 -26.14 -21.31 -11.57
CA LYS A 454 -25.52 -21.31 -12.90
C LYS A 454 -24.01 -21.12 -12.84
N GLU A 455 -23.53 -20.18 -12.02
CA GLU A 455 -22.10 -19.91 -11.87
C GLU A 455 -21.35 -21.07 -11.19
N GLN A 456 -21.99 -21.77 -10.25
CA GLN A 456 -21.43 -22.99 -9.62
C GLN A 456 -21.29 -24.16 -10.59
N SER A 457 -22.00 -24.15 -11.72
CA SER A 457 -21.86 -25.18 -12.76
C SER A 457 -20.75 -24.87 -13.77
N ARG A 458 -20.28 -23.61 -13.84
CA ARG A 458 -19.24 -23.16 -14.75
C ARG A 458 -17.86 -23.44 -14.15
N ASP A 459 -17.02 -24.14 -14.88
CA ASP A 459 -15.60 -24.24 -14.52
C ASP A 459 -14.92 -22.91 -14.85
N ASP A 460 -14.57 -22.15 -13.82
CA ASP A 460 -13.86 -20.88 -13.94
C ASP A 460 -12.34 -21.05 -13.89
N GLY A 461 -11.84 -22.29 -13.86
CA GLY A 461 -10.42 -22.60 -13.77
C GLY A 461 -9.80 -22.22 -12.42
N SER A 462 -10.60 -21.87 -11.40
CA SER A 462 -10.13 -21.58 -10.05
C SER A 462 -9.57 -22.82 -9.34
N GLY A 463 -9.95 -24.01 -9.80
CA GLY A 463 -9.42 -25.30 -9.35
C GLY A 463 -9.91 -25.77 -7.97
N VAL A 464 -10.76 -25.00 -7.29
CA VAL A 464 -11.39 -25.41 -6.03
C VAL A 464 -12.85 -25.77 -6.32
N HIS A 465 -13.13 -27.06 -6.43
CA HIS A 465 -14.47 -27.61 -6.66
C HIS A 465 -14.72 -28.78 -5.71
N ASP A 466 -16.00 -29.10 -5.50
CA ASP A 466 -16.44 -30.34 -4.88
C ASP A 466 -15.89 -31.56 -5.63
N TYR A 467 -15.71 -32.66 -4.89
CA TYR A 467 -15.32 -33.92 -5.50
C TYR A 467 -16.50 -34.52 -6.25
N PRO A 468 -16.26 -35.06 -7.46
CA PRO A 468 -17.31 -35.76 -8.19
C PRO A 468 -17.72 -37.06 -7.46
N PRO A 469 -18.88 -37.64 -7.81
CA PRO A 469 -19.40 -38.83 -7.11
C PRO A 469 -18.45 -40.04 -7.05
N ASP A 470 -17.54 -40.17 -8.01
CA ASP A 470 -16.52 -41.22 -8.09
C ASP A 470 -15.32 -40.98 -7.15
N GLU A 471 -15.19 -39.79 -6.56
CA GLU A 471 -14.14 -39.43 -5.61
C GLU A 471 -14.71 -39.03 -4.23
N ILE A 472 -15.87 -39.57 -3.87
CA ILE A 472 -16.56 -39.25 -2.62
C ILE A 472 -15.74 -39.58 -1.36
N ASP A 473 -14.86 -40.58 -1.45
CA ASP A 473 -13.96 -41.01 -0.39
C ASP A 473 -13.00 -39.91 0.07
N LYS A 474 -12.68 -38.95 -0.80
CA LYS A 474 -11.85 -37.79 -0.45
C LYS A 474 -12.49 -36.89 0.61
N TYR A 475 -13.82 -36.82 0.67
CA TYR A 475 -14.52 -36.09 1.74
C TYR A 475 -14.30 -36.70 3.12
N VAL A 476 -14.03 -38.00 3.21
CA VAL A 476 -13.82 -38.69 4.50
C VAL A 476 -12.52 -38.23 5.18
N ARG A 477 -11.55 -37.72 4.40
CA ARG A 477 -10.28 -37.20 4.94
C ARG A 477 -10.40 -35.81 5.58
N TYR A 478 -11.50 -35.10 5.35
CA TYR A 478 -11.66 -33.72 5.78
C TYR A 478 -11.60 -33.51 7.30
N PRO A 479 -12.29 -34.33 8.12
CA PRO A 479 -12.16 -34.23 9.57
C PRO A 479 -10.71 -34.37 10.05
N GLU A 480 -9.94 -35.30 9.46
CA GLU A 480 -8.54 -35.50 9.79
C GLU A 480 -7.68 -34.31 9.36
N LEU A 481 -7.87 -33.80 8.14
CA LEU A 481 -7.16 -32.61 7.65
C LEU A 481 -7.47 -31.36 8.50
N MET A 482 -8.72 -31.15 8.88
CA MET A 482 -9.11 -30.06 9.78
C MET A 482 -8.45 -30.22 11.14
N LEU A 483 -8.44 -31.43 11.70
CA LEU A 483 -7.77 -31.72 12.96
C LEU A 483 -6.27 -31.44 12.88
N ASP A 484 -5.60 -31.85 11.80
CA ASP A 484 -4.18 -31.60 11.57
C ASP A 484 -3.88 -30.10 11.54
N ILE A 485 -4.66 -29.33 10.77
CA ILE A 485 -4.45 -27.89 10.60
C ILE A 485 -4.78 -27.14 11.90
N VAL A 486 -5.88 -27.47 12.58
CA VAL A 486 -6.24 -26.84 13.87
C VAL A 486 -5.21 -27.15 14.95
N THR A 487 -4.74 -28.39 15.02
CA THR A 487 -3.67 -28.79 15.95
C THR A 487 -2.39 -28.03 15.65
N TYR A 488 -2.04 -27.92 14.36
CA TYR A 488 -0.91 -27.11 13.90
C TYR A 488 -1.04 -25.65 14.33
N MET A 489 -2.19 -25.01 14.07
CA MET A 489 -2.45 -23.62 14.45
C MET A 489 -2.31 -23.40 15.96
N ARG A 490 -2.95 -24.24 16.78
CA ARG A 490 -2.87 -24.16 18.24
C ARG A 490 -1.43 -24.33 18.73
N ARG A 491 -0.73 -25.32 18.18
CA ARG A 491 0.66 -25.62 18.54
C ARG A 491 1.59 -24.46 18.20
N GLU A 492 1.48 -23.87 17.01
CA GLU A 492 2.34 -22.76 16.59
C GLU A 492 2.01 -21.47 17.34
N ILE A 493 0.75 -21.17 17.64
CA ILE A 493 0.37 -20.01 18.44
C ILE A 493 0.93 -20.13 19.86
N LEU A 494 0.76 -21.28 20.51
CA LEU A 494 1.34 -21.54 21.84
C LEU A 494 2.88 -21.53 21.82
N ARG A 495 3.50 -21.92 20.70
CA ARG A 495 4.94 -21.85 20.53
C ARG A 495 5.41 -20.39 20.43
N LEU A 496 4.74 -19.59 19.60
CA LEU A 496 5.03 -18.17 19.41
C LEU A 496 4.82 -17.35 20.70
N GLU A 497 3.81 -17.69 21.49
CA GLU A 497 3.55 -17.08 22.81
C GLU A 497 4.75 -17.24 23.77
N LYS A 498 5.43 -18.39 23.74
CA LYS A 498 6.59 -18.67 24.61
C LYS A 498 7.86 -17.91 24.23
N ILE A 499 7.89 -17.27 23.07
CA ILE A 499 9.03 -16.49 22.61
C ILE A 499 8.92 -15.10 23.23
N SER A 500 9.98 -14.66 23.92
CA SER A 500 10.04 -13.32 24.53
C SER A 500 9.89 -12.20 23.51
N ASP A 501 9.38 -11.05 23.94
CA ASP A 501 9.21 -9.87 23.07
C ASP A 501 10.56 -9.43 22.45
N GLU A 502 11.65 -9.51 23.21
CA GLU A 502 13.00 -9.18 22.75
C GLU A 502 13.44 -10.09 21.59
N GLU A 503 13.22 -11.40 21.71
CA GLU A 503 13.56 -12.38 20.66
C GLU A 503 12.69 -12.18 19.40
N ILE A 504 11.42 -11.79 19.55
CA ILE A 504 10.55 -11.43 18.41
C ILE A 504 11.12 -10.22 17.66
N MET A 505 11.48 -9.18 18.41
CA MET A 505 11.88 -7.88 17.86
C MET A 505 13.33 -7.83 17.36
N GLU A 506 14.23 -8.55 18.01
CA GLU A 506 15.68 -8.42 17.83
C GLU A 506 16.38 -9.76 17.53
N GLY A 507 15.72 -10.87 17.83
CA GLY A 507 16.32 -12.21 17.79
C GLY A 507 16.49 -12.81 16.40
N GLY A 508 16.86 -14.09 16.37
CA GLY A 508 17.05 -14.84 15.14
C GLY A 508 15.73 -15.15 14.44
N LEU A 509 15.72 -15.23 13.10
CA LEU A 509 14.52 -15.65 12.37
C LEU A 509 14.20 -17.15 12.54
N GLU A 510 15.20 -17.97 12.87
CA GLU A 510 15.03 -19.42 13.00
C GLU A 510 14.03 -19.80 14.10
N ALA A 511 14.05 -19.10 15.23
CA ALA A 511 13.11 -19.32 16.33
C ALA A 511 11.66 -18.98 15.92
N LEU A 512 11.47 -18.19 14.87
CA LEU A 512 10.16 -17.72 14.43
C LEU A 512 9.60 -18.53 13.25
N LYS A 513 10.42 -19.36 12.59
CA LYS A 513 9.96 -20.23 11.50
C LYS A 513 8.88 -21.19 11.99
N PHE A 514 7.83 -21.31 11.19
CA PHE A 514 6.76 -22.26 11.46
C PHE A 514 7.26 -23.70 11.33
N GLY A 515 6.81 -24.56 12.24
CA GLY A 515 7.07 -25.99 12.20
C GLY A 515 6.30 -26.72 11.09
N ARG A 516 6.53 -28.03 10.96
CA ARG A 516 5.75 -28.88 10.05
C ARG A 516 4.30 -29.00 10.47
N ILE A 517 3.37 -29.12 9.54
CA ILE A 517 1.94 -29.22 9.86
C ILE A 517 1.70 -30.43 10.76
N ARG A 518 2.10 -31.63 10.29
CA ARG A 518 2.20 -32.82 11.12
C ARG A 518 3.60 -32.94 11.72
N PRO A 519 3.75 -33.06 13.05
CA PRO A 519 5.04 -33.32 13.66
C PRO A 519 5.58 -34.67 13.20
N ASN A 520 6.89 -34.83 13.13
CA ASN A 520 7.48 -36.14 12.85
C ASN A 520 7.06 -37.10 13.97
N VAL A 521 6.22 -38.08 13.64
CA VAL A 521 5.97 -39.22 14.54
C VAL A 521 7.32 -39.92 14.68
N PRO A 522 7.89 -40.06 15.89
CA PRO A 522 9.04 -40.93 16.08
C PRO A 522 8.63 -42.29 15.53
N LYS A 523 9.41 -42.86 14.60
CA LYS A 523 9.19 -44.26 14.21
C LYS A 523 9.10 -45.06 15.51
N SER A 524 7.93 -45.60 15.82
CA SER A 524 7.76 -46.53 16.93
C SER A 524 8.82 -47.60 16.74
N GLN A 525 9.77 -47.67 17.68
CA GLN A 525 10.67 -48.80 17.78
C GLN A 525 9.89 -50.04 18.18
#